data_AF-A0A4U3A853-F1
#
_entry.id   AF-A0A4U3A853-F1
#
_cell.length_a   1.000
_cell.length_b   1.000
_cell.length_c   1.000
_cell.angle_alpha   90.00
_cell.angle_beta   90.00
_cell.angle_gamma   90.00
#
_symmetry.space_group_name_H-M   'P 1'
#
loop_
_entity.id
_entity.type
_entity.pdbx_description
1 polymer ?
#
loop_
_entity_poly.entity_id
_entity_poly.type
_entity_poly.pdbx_seq_one_letter_code
_entity_poly.pdbx_strand_id
1 'polypeptide(L)'
;MNHENSDLIYLKRLLNELKEDKQQELWIVGSNLKQAEATWKRMKCQFEIDYVMPRFISNNIFSLDGLNPMNAQVVLLDRWWQNKNAVQLLKHFIPLSRQCRQISNI
;
A
#
# COMPACT_ATOMS: atom_id res chain seq x y z
N MET A 1 11.70 -0.16 21.32
CA MET A 1 11.89 0.76 20.17
C MET A 1 10.53 0.91 19.49
N ASN A 2 9.99 2.14 19.41
CA ASN A 2 8.61 2.38 18.95
C ASN A 2 8.44 1.99 17.48
N HIS A 3 7.64 0.96 17.20
CA HIS A 3 7.27 0.53 15.85
C HIS A 3 6.69 1.68 15.01
N GLU A 4 5.95 2.60 15.63
CA GLU A 4 5.40 3.80 15.01
C GLU A 4 6.49 4.66 14.34
N ASN A 5 7.63 4.87 15.01
CA ASN A 5 8.74 5.60 14.39
C ASN A 5 9.34 4.86 13.20
N SER A 6 9.35 3.52 13.22
CA SER A 6 9.91 2.72 12.13
C SER A 6 9.01 2.70 10.89
N ASP A 7 7.68 2.70 11.08
CA ASP A 7 6.71 2.72 9.99
C ASP A 7 6.64 4.10 9.35
N LEU A 8 6.72 5.18 10.15
CA LEU A 8 6.79 6.54 9.63
C LEU A 8 8.07 6.81 8.81
N ILE A 9 9.23 6.33 9.29
CA ILE A 9 10.49 6.44 8.54
C ILE A 9 10.40 5.69 7.21
N TYR A 10 9.86 4.47 7.24
CA TYR A 10 9.66 3.67 6.03
C TYR A 10 8.73 4.37 5.03
N LEU A 11 7.56 4.83 5.48
CA LEU A 11 6.59 5.52 4.63
C LEU A 11 7.19 6.76 4.00
N LYS A 12 7.93 7.57 4.77
CA LYS A 12 8.61 8.75 4.24
C LYS A 12 9.61 8.39 3.13
N ARG A 13 10.40 7.34 3.32
CA ARG A 13 11.34 6.85 2.31
C ARG A 13 10.61 6.33 1.06
N LEU A 14 9.59 5.50 1.26
CA LEU A 14 8.77 4.96 0.17
C LEU A 14 8.13 6.08 -0.68
N LEU A 15 7.60 7.11 -0.02
CA LEU A 15 7.00 8.26 -0.71
C LEU A 15 8.03 9.07 -1.52
N ASN A 16 9.25 9.22 -1.01
CA ASN A 16 10.34 9.84 -1.76
C ASN A 16 10.72 8.99 -2.99
N GLU A 17 10.81 7.65 -2.84
CA GLU A 17 11.09 6.74 -3.96
C GLU A 17 10.00 6.85 -5.05
N LEU A 18 8.72 6.92 -4.66
CA LEU A 18 7.59 7.13 -5.57
C LEU A 18 7.58 8.51 -6.25
N LYS A 19 8.17 9.53 -5.60
CA LYS A 19 8.32 10.87 -6.18
C LYS A 19 9.37 10.89 -7.29
N GLU A 20 10.47 10.15 -7.09
CA GLU A 20 11.61 10.09 -8.01
C GLU A 20 11.34 9.16 -9.19
N ASP A 21 10.68 8.02 -8.95
CA ASP A 21 10.39 7.01 -9.97
C ASP A 21 8.88 6.91 -10.26
N LYS A 22 8.44 7.65 -11.27
CA LYS A 22 7.04 7.69 -11.72
C LYS A 22 6.54 6.37 -12.32
N GLN A 23 7.41 5.39 -12.56
CA GLN A 23 6.98 4.06 -13.04
C GLN A 23 6.51 3.17 -11.90
N GLN A 24 6.82 3.53 -10.64
CA GLN A 24 6.38 2.78 -9.46
C GLN A 24 4.95 3.13 -9.08
N GLU A 25 4.20 2.11 -8.67
CA GLU A 25 2.84 2.26 -8.16
C GLU A 25 2.78 1.96 -6.67
N LEU A 26 2.09 2.79 -5.89
CA LEU A 26 1.76 2.49 -4.50
C LEU A 26 0.46 1.70 -4.43
N TRP A 27 0.50 0.50 -3.88
CA TRP A 27 -0.70 -0.31 -3.65
C TRP A 27 -1.00 -0.37 -2.15
N ILE A 28 -2.22 -0.01 -1.78
CA ILE A 28 -2.67 -0.03 -0.38
C ILE A 28 -3.74 -1.11 -0.23
N VAL A 29 -3.47 -2.06 0.66
CA VAL A 29 -4.34 -3.20 0.96
C VAL A 29 -4.85 -3.06 2.39
N GLY A 30 -6.11 -2.69 2.54
CA GLY A 30 -6.82 -2.73 3.83
C GLY A 30 -7.88 -3.82 3.86
N SER A 31 -8.60 -3.95 4.98
CA SER A 31 -9.75 -4.86 5.11
C SER A 31 -10.87 -4.56 4.10
N ASN A 32 -11.01 -3.29 3.72
CA ASN A 32 -11.95 -2.79 2.71
C ASN A 32 -11.47 -1.44 2.17
N LEU A 33 -12.08 -1.00 1.06
CA LEU A 33 -11.74 0.26 0.39
C LEU A 33 -11.85 1.49 1.31
N LYS A 34 -12.94 1.60 2.09
CA LYS A 34 -13.16 2.77 2.96
C LYS A 34 -12.07 2.93 4.01
N GLN A 35 -11.62 1.83 4.61
CA GLN A 35 -10.50 1.85 5.57
C GLN A 35 -9.20 2.29 4.88
N ALA A 36 -8.93 1.75 3.70
CA ALA A 36 -7.72 2.08 2.95
C ALA A 36 -7.68 3.56 2.53
N GLU A 37 -8.80 4.10 2.03
CA GLU A 37 -8.96 5.51 1.68
C GLU A 37 -8.83 6.44 2.89
N ALA A 38 -9.47 6.09 4.01
CA ALA A 38 -9.40 6.88 5.23
C ALA A 38 -7.96 6.95 5.78
N THR A 39 -7.25 5.82 5.76
CA THR A 39 -5.85 5.76 6.17
C THR A 39 -4.97 6.57 5.23
N TRP A 40 -5.16 6.44 3.92
CA TRP A 40 -4.43 7.25 2.94
C TRP A 40 -4.68 8.74 3.12
N LYS A 41 -5.91 9.17 3.40
CA LYS A 41 -6.22 10.57 3.67
C LYS A 41 -5.42 11.12 4.85
N ARG A 42 -5.24 10.32 5.91
CA ARG A 42 -4.39 10.69 7.06
C ARG A 42 -2.92 10.79 6.66
N MET A 43 -2.40 9.80 5.93
CA MET A 43 -1.03 9.84 5.39
C MET A 43 -0.80 11.09 4.52
N LYS A 44 -1.75 11.40 3.63
CA LYS A 44 -1.71 12.55 2.73
C LYS A 44 -1.59 13.86 3.50
N CYS A 45 -2.39 14.03 4.57
CA CYS A 45 -2.33 15.20 5.42
C CYS A 45 -1.02 15.27 6.22
N GLN A 46 -0.55 14.15 6.76
CA GLN A 46 0.64 14.11 7.62
C GLN A 46 1.96 14.35 6.85
N PHE A 47 2.04 13.84 5.62
CA PHE A 47 3.25 13.92 4.79
C PHE A 47 3.13 14.93 3.64
N GLU A 48 2.06 15.73 3.61
CA GLU A 48 1.79 16.75 2.58
C GLU A 48 1.92 16.19 1.15
N ILE A 49 1.34 15.01 0.92
CA ILE A 49 1.49 14.28 -0.34
C ILE A 49 0.50 14.83 -1.38
N ASP A 50 0.97 15.36 -2.50
CA ASP A 50 0.13 15.73 -3.64
C ASP A 50 0.50 15.00 -4.95
N TYR A 51 1.67 14.35 -4.98
CA TYR A 51 2.28 13.74 -6.17
C TYR A 51 2.06 12.23 -6.30
N VAL A 52 1.58 11.53 -5.27
CA VAL A 52 1.31 10.08 -5.32
C VAL A 52 -0.20 9.83 -5.38
N MET A 53 -0.63 9.00 -6.32
CA MET A 53 -1.98 8.44 -6.34
C MET A 53 -1.90 6.93 -6.08
N PRO A 54 -2.32 6.43 -4.91
CA PRO A 54 -2.27 5.01 -4.62
C PRO A 54 -3.40 4.27 -5.34
N ARG A 55 -3.16 3.00 -5.61
CA ARG A 55 -4.17 2.02 -5.99
C ARG A 55 -4.68 1.33 -4.73
N PHE A 56 -5.98 1.44 -4.47
CA PHE A 56 -6.62 0.71 -3.37
C PHE A 56 -7.06 -0.66 -3.85
N ILE A 57 -6.55 -1.72 -3.21
CA ILE A 57 -6.97 -3.07 -3.56
C ILE A 57 -8.25 -3.39 -2.80
N SER A 58 -9.34 -3.53 -3.56
CA SER A 58 -10.67 -3.83 -3.03
C SER A 58 -10.85 -5.32 -2.72
N ASN A 59 -12.02 -5.69 -2.17
CA ASN A 59 -12.43 -7.09 -2.01
C ASN A 59 -13.08 -7.68 -3.27
N ASN A 60 -13.19 -6.91 -4.36
CA ASN A 60 -13.76 -7.38 -5.62
C ASN A 60 -12.74 -8.25 -6.36
N ILE A 61 -13.12 -9.49 -6.71
CA ILE A 61 -12.24 -10.48 -7.36
C ILE A 61 -11.54 -9.96 -8.62
N PHE A 62 -12.16 -9.03 -9.35
CA PHE A 62 -11.60 -8.45 -10.57
C PHE A 62 -10.62 -7.30 -10.33
N SER A 63 -10.41 -6.87 -9.08
CA SER A 63 -9.53 -5.71 -8.82
C SER A 63 -8.04 -5.98 -9.01
N LEU A 64 -7.66 -7.24 -9.26
CA LEU A 64 -6.29 -7.65 -9.54
C LEU A 64 -6.01 -7.85 -11.04
N ASP A 65 -7.05 -7.83 -11.89
CA ASP A 65 -6.90 -8.10 -13.31
C ASP A 65 -6.12 -6.98 -14.01
N GLY A 66 -5.15 -7.37 -14.86
CA GLY A 66 -4.32 -6.44 -15.63
C GLY A 66 -3.28 -5.67 -14.81
N LEU A 67 -3.12 -5.97 -13.52
CA LEU A 67 -2.12 -5.32 -12.68
C LEU A 67 -0.72 -5.89 -12.92
N ASN A 68 0.29 -5.02 -12.95
CA ASN A 68 1.70 -5.39 -13.04
C ASN A 68 2.39 -5.25 -11.66
N PRO A 69 2.66 -6.34 -10.94
CA PRO A 69 3.30 -6.28 -9.62
C PRO A 69 4.75 -5.81 -9.65
N MET A 70 5.47 -5.89 -10.78
CA MET A 70 6.93 -5.68 -10.83
C MET A 70 7.37 -4.29 -10.32
N ASN A 71 6.51 -3.29 -10.50
CA ASN A 71 6.75 -1.92 -10.05
C ASN A 71 5.88 -1.53 -8.84
N ALA A 72 5.17 -2.49 -8.24
CA ALA A 72 4.28 -2.24 -7.12
C ALA A 72 5.07 -2.18 -5.81
N GLN A 73 4.81 -1.11 -5.06
CA GLN A 73 5.19 -0.94 -3.68
C GLN A 73 3.95 -1.18 -2.82
N VAL A 74 3.91 -2.31 -2.11
CA VAL A 74 2.70 -2.78 -1.43
C VAL A 74 2.73 -2.42 0.05
N VAL A 75 1.71 -1.71 0.50
CA VAL A 75 1.47 -1.37 1.91
C VAL A 75 0.24 -2.13 2.41
N LEU A 76 0.44 -3.01 3.39
CA LEU A 76 -0.61 -3.75 4.05
C LEU A 76 -1.04 -3.01 5.32
N LEU A 77 -2.32 -2.67 5.44
CA LEU A 77 -2.91 -2.00 6.61
C LEU A 77 -3.44 -3.02 7.62
N ASP A 78 -3.76 -2.58 8.84
CA ASP A 78 -4.39 -3.45 9.83
C ASP A 78 -5.63 -4.17 9.26
N ARG A 79 -5.74 -5.46 9.56
CA ARG A 79 -6.79 -6.37 9.07
C ARG A 79 -6.82 -6.56 7.55
N TRP A 80 -5.70 -6.34 6.86
CA TRP A 80 -5.57 -6.64 5.42
C TRP A 80 -6.01 -8.07 5.06
N TRP A 81 -5.82 -9.03 5.96
CA TRP A 81 -6.21 -10.44 5.76
C TRP A 81 -7.72 -10.66 5.64
N GLN A 82 -8.56 -9.68 6.01
CA GLN A 82 -10.01 -9.73 5.78
C GLN A 82 -10.37 -9.43 4.32
N ASN A 83 -9.42 -8.91 3.54
CA ASN A 83 -9.61 -8.69 2.12
C ASN A 83 -9.55 -10.01 1.36
N LYS A 84 -10.62 -10.32 0.62
CA LYS A 84 -10.72 -11.59 -0.13
C LYS A 84 -9.60 -11.75 -1.18
N ASN A 85 -9.07 -10.64 -1.68
CA ASN A 85 -7.97 -10.65 -2.64
C ASN A 85 -6.59 -10.72 -1.99
N ALA A 86 -6.49 -10.56 -0.66
CA ALA A 86 -5.21 -10.61 0.03
C ALA A 86 -4.47 -11.93 -0.19
N VAL A 87 -5.20 -13.06 -0.23
CA VAL A 87 -4.62 -14.38 -0.47
C VAL A 87 -4.01 -14.46 -1.88
N GLN A 88 -4.72 -13.96 -2.90
CA GLN A 88 -4.19 -13.92 -4.27
C GLN A 88 -3.00 -12.97 -4.39
N LEU A 89 -3.06 -11.80 -3.75
CA LEU A 89 -1.95 -10.86 -3.64
C LEU A 89 -0.70 -11.52 -3.05
N LEU A 90 -0.84 -12.17 -1.89
CA LEU A 90 0.25 -12.86 -1.21
C LEU A 90 0.86 -13.98 -2.06
N LYS A 91 0.01 -14.75 -2.75
CA LYS A 91 0.45 -15.93 -3.48
C LYS A 91 1.11 -15.59 -4.83
N HIS A 92 0.61 -14.55 -5.52
CA HIS A 92 0.97 -14.29 -6.91
C HIS A 92 1.66 -12.95 -7.14
N PHE A 93 1.35 -11.92 -6.35
CA PHE A 93 1.81 -10.56 -6.60
C PHE A 93 2.95 -10.14 -5.68
N ILE A 94 2.90 -10.50 -4.39
CA ILE A 94 3.94 -10.15 -3.42
C ILE A 94 5.32 -10.73 -3.79
N PRO A 95 5.44 -11.98 -4.27
CA PRO A 95 6.73 -12.50 -4.73
C PRO A 95 7.35 -11.72 -5.90
N LEU A 96 6.52 -11.00 -6.65
CA LEU A 96 6.92 -10.20 -7.81
C LEU A 96 7.00 -8.71 -7.50
N SER A 97 6.53 -8.29 -6.32
CA SER A 97 6.50 -6.89 -5.92
C SER A 97 7.88 -6.36 -5.59
N ARG A 98 8.10 -5.07 -5.85
CA ARG A 98 9.37 -4.42 -5.53
C ARG A 98 9.61 -4.39 -4.02
N GLN A 99 8.58 -4.05 -3.25
CA GLN A 99 8.58 -4.19 -1.80
C GLN A 99 7.16 -4.47 -1.30
N CYS A 100 7.07 -5.14 -0.16
CA CYS A 100 5.82 -5.32 0.58
C CYS A 100 6.08 -5.15 2.07
N ARG A 101 5.28 -4.31 2.73
CA ARG A 101 5.36 -4.10 4.18
C ARG A 101 4.01 -3.88 4.81
N GLN A 102 3.79 -4.52 5.96
CA GLN A 102 2.68 -4.21 6.83
C GLN A 102 3.02 -3.02 7.73
N ILE A 103 2.05 -2.10 7.85
CA ILE A 103 2.09 -0.99 8.80
C ILE A 103 0.94 -1.15 9.79
N SER A 104 1.22 -0.88 11.06
CA SER A 104 0.28 -1.19 12.14
C SER A 104 -0.52 0.04 12.58
N ASN A 105 0.11 1.21 12.60
CA ASN A 105 -0.51 2.47 13.01
C ASN A 105 0.16 3.65 12.29
N ILE A 106 -0.65 4.63 11.91
CA ILE A 106 -0.27 5.96 11.43
C ILE A 106 -1.13 6.99 12.14
#